data_AF-A0A925WLW9-F1
#
_entry.id   AF-A0A925WLW9-F1
#
_cell.length_a   1.000
_cell.length_b   1.000
_cell.length_c   1.000
_cell.angle_alpha   90.00
_cell.angle_beta   90.00
_cell.angle_gamma   90.00
#
_symmetry.space_group_name_H-M   'P 1'
#
loop_
_entity.id
_entity.type
_entity.pdbx_description
1 polymer ?
#
loop_
_entity_poly.entity_id
_entity_poly.type
_entity_poly.pdbx_seq_one_letter_code
_entity_poly.pdbx_strand_id
1 'polypeptide(L)'
;LYHTTTTAAQARERFHEYLRTLNEMRDHPRWYNAITTNCTTSIRTQHPTDERMPWDWRLLLNGKADELMFERHTIATAGLPFVELKQRSLVNPASRAANDAFDFSARIRAQLPTDAHLR
;
A
#
# COMPACT_ATOMS: atom_id res chain seq x y z
N LEU A 1 2.49 -6.32 -6.58
CA LEU A 1 3.21 -5.10 -6.17
C LEU A 1 2.80 -4.00 -7.11
N TYR A 2 2.28 -2.89 -6.61
CA TYR A 2 1.75 -1.79 -7.42
C TYR A 2 2.50 -0.50 -7.09
N HIS A 3 2.70 0.37 -8.07
CA HIS A 3 3.12 1.74 -7.83
C HIS A 3 1.92 2.55 -7.35
N THR A 4 2.10 3.37 -6.31
CA THR A 4 1.05 4.30 -5.86
C THR A 4 1.18 5.62 -6.59
N THR A 5 0.08 6.38 -6.68
CA THR A 5 0.08 7.76 -7.18
C THR A 5 0.41 8.78 -6.08
N THR A 6 0.82 8.29 -4.90
CA THR A 6 1.10 9.09 -3.71
C THR A 6 2.30 10.01 -3.94
N THR A 7 2.11 11.30 -3.67
CA THR A 7 3.21 12.27 -3.70
C THR A 7 4.20 12.05 -2.56
N ALA A 8 5.44 12.54 -2.72
CA ALA A 8 6.44 12.47 -1.64
C ALA A 8 5.98 13.17 -0.35
N ALA A 9 5.18 14.24 -0.46
CA ALA A 9 4.61 14.95 0.68
C ALA A 9 3.61 14.07 1.45
N GLN A 10 2.66 13.45 0.74
CA GLN A 10 1.70 12.51 1.34
C GLN A 10 2.41 11.29 1.95
N ALA A 11 3.44 10.75 1.27
CA ALA A 11 4.21 9.64 1.82
C ALA A 11 4.94 10.02 3.13
N ARG A 12 5.52 11.22 3.19
CA ARG A 12 6.15 11.75 4.41
C ARG A 12 5.15 11.93 5.54
N GLU A 13 3.98 12.47 5.23
CA GLU A 13 2.88 12.61 6.20
C GLU A 13 2.49 11.24 6.78
N ARG A 14 2.21 10.25 5.91
CA ARG A 14 1.90 8.88 6.37
C ARG A 14 3.00 8.33 7.27
N PHE A 15 4.26 8.53 6.91
CA PHE A 15 5.39 8.08 7.71
C PHE A 15 5.38 8.70 9.12
N HIS A 16 5.11 10.00 9.24
CA HIS A 16 4.99 10.66 10.55
C HIS A 16 3.79 10.16 11.37
N GLU A 17 2.66 9.88 10.75
CA GLU A 17 1.50 9.27 11.42
C GLU A 17 1.86 7.92 12.03
N TYR A 18 2.57 7.08 11.28
CA TYR A 18 3.07 5.79 11.78
C TYR A 18 4.06 5.95 12.93
N LEU A 19 5.04 6.85 12.81
CA LEU A 19 6.00 7.11 13.89
C LEU A 19 5.29 7.53 15.18
N ARG A 20 4.30 8.42 15.07
CA ARG A 20 3.50 8.86 16.22
C ARG A 20 2.79 7.68 16.88
N THR A 21 2.07 6.87 16.10
CA THR A 21 1.36 5.70 16.64
C THR A 21 2.31 4.68 17.27
N LEU A 22 3.47 4.44 16.67
CA LEU A 22 4.47 3.50 17.21
C LEU A 22 5.06 4.00 18.53
N ASN A 23 5.39 5.30 18.61
CA ASN A 23 5.89 5.91 19.85
C ASN A 23 4.82 5.90 20.95
N GLU A 24 3.56 6.23 20.63
CA GLU A 24 2.46 6.14 21.58
C GLU A 24 2.26 4.69 22.08
N MET A 25 2.34 3.68 21.21
CA MET A 25 2.20 2.29 21.62
C MET A 25 3.36 1.77 22.47
N ARG A 26 4.55 2.36 22.34
CA ARG A 26 5.70 2.04 23.20
C ARG A 26 5.43 2.47 24.64
N ASP A 27 4.90 3.67 24.82
CA ASP A 27 4.67 4.26 26.15
C ASP A 27 3.32 3.82 26.74
N HIS A 28 2.33 3.59 25.88
CA HIS A 28 0.97 3.17 26.21
C HIS A 28 0.57 1.94 25.38
N PRO A 29 0.98 0.72 25.80
CA PRO A 29 0.62 -0.50 25.11
C PRO A 29 -0.90 -0.66 25.05
N ARG A 30 -1.41 -1.13 23.91
CA ARG A 30 -2.84 -1.37 23.66
C ARG A 30 -3.08 -2.75 23.09
N TRP A 31 -4.26 -3.30 23.36
CA TRP A 31 -4.67 -4.60 22.80
C TRP A 31 -4.84 -4.52 21.29
N TYR A 32 -4.30 -5.52 20.58
CA TYR A 32 -4.41 -5.64 19.13
C TYR A 32 -5.68 -6.41 18.77
N ASN A 33 -6.62 -5.75 18.09
CA ASN A 33 -7.83 -6.38 17.56
C ASN A 33 -7.75 -6.39 16.04
N ALA A 34 -7.79 -7.56 15.41
CA ALA A 34 -7.60 -7.70 13.96
C ALA A 34 -8.66 -7.00 13.09
N ILE A 35 -9.83 -6.67 13.65
CA ILE A 35 -10.89 -5.92 12.95
C ILE A 35 -10.59 -4.43 13.01
N THR A 36 -10.25 -3.88 14.18
CA THR A 36 -10.04 -2.43 14.35
C THR A 36 -8.59 -1.98 14.16
N THR A 37 -7.65 -2.91 14.23
CA THR A 37 -6.21 -2.69 14.15
C THR A 37 -5.62 -3.75 13.21
N ASN A 38 -5.73 -3.52 11.91
CA ASN A 38 -4.98 -4.24 10.88
C ASN A 38 -4.30 -3.23 9.95
N CYS A 39 -3.63 -3.69 8.89
CA CYS A 39 -2.89 -2.80 8.01
C CYS A 39 -3.77 -1.69 7.42
N THR A 40 -4.95 -1.98 6.88
CA THR A 40 -5.82 -1.02 6.20
C THR A 40 -6.67 -0.18 7.16
N THR A 41 -7.16 -0.76 8.26
CA THR A 41 -7.90 0.01 9.28
C THR A 41 -6.99 0.92 10.08
N SER A 42 -5.73 0.55 10.31
CA SER A 42 -4.75 1.43 10.94
C SER A 42 -4.38 2.61 10.03
N ILE A 43 -4.06 2.36 8.75
CA ILE A 43 -3.78 3.43 7.78
C ILE A 43 -4.91 4.46 7.74
N ARG A 44 -6.15 3.99 7.79
CA ARG A 44 -7.32 4.89 7.80
C ARG A 44 -7.46 5.65 9.11
N THR A 45 -7.33 4.98 10.26
CA THR A 45 -7.65 5.58 11.56
C THR A 45 -6.55 6.51 12.09
N GLN A 46 -5.31 6.32 11.65
CA GLN A 46 -4.18 7.20 11.98
C GLN A 46 -4.28 8.60 11.37
N HIS A 47 -5.04 8.72 10.29
CA HIS A 47 -5.27 9.98 9.59
C HIS A 47 -6.35 10.83 10.31
N PRO A 48 -6.22 12.17 10.36
CA PRO A 48 -7.26 13.09 10.82
C PRO A 48 -8.67 12.70 10.37
N THR A 49 -9.64 12.77 11.28
CA THR A 49 -11.00 12.22 11.06
C THR A 49 -11.68 12.79 9.82
N ASP A 50 -11.47 14.06 9.53
CA ASP A 50 -11.96 14.82 8.37
C ASP A 50 -11.24 14.50 7.06
N GLU A 51 -10.02 13.94 7.12
CA GLU A 51 -9.23 13.54 5.96
C GLU A 51 -9.25 12.02 5.69
N ARG A 52 -9.94 11.25 6.54
CA ARG A 52 -10.02 9.79 6.38
C ARG A 52 -10.70 9.43 5.07
N MET A 53 -10.15 8.41 4.40
CA MET A 53 -10.84 7.81 3.27
C MET A 53 -12.24 7.33 3.68
N PRO A 54 -13.24 7.39 2.78
CA PRO A 54 -14.56 6.83 3.04
C PRO A 54 -14.47 5.34 3.40
N TRP A 55 -15.29 4.93 4.38
CA TRP A 55 -15.35 3.53 4.81
C TRP A 55 -15.71 2.62 3.63
N ASP A 56 -15.06 1.46 3.57
CA ASP A 56 -15.31 0.41 2.59
C ASP A 56 -15.03 -0.94 3.27
N TRP A 57 -15.88 -1.93 3.03
CA TRP A 57 -15.75 -3.26 3.65
C TRP A 57 -14.43 -3.95 3.28
N ARG A 58 -13.84 -3.61 2.11
CA ARG A 58 -12.54 -4.13 1.66
C ARG A 58 -11.38 -3.69 2.54
N LEU A 59 -11.59 -2.71 3.44
CA LEU A 59 -10.63 -2.36 4.50
C LEU A 59 -10.54 -3.43 5.60
N LEU A 60 -11.53 -4.32 5.72
CA LEU A 60 -11.47 -5.49 6.59
C LEU A 60 -10.93 -6.72 5.84
N LEU A 61 -11.18 -6.81 4.53
CA LEU A 61 -10.69 -7.88 3.67
C LEU A 61 -9.48 -7.41 2.85
N ASN A 62 -8.33 -7.33 3.49
CA ASN A 62 -7.10 -6.74 2.94
C ASN A 62 -6.68 -7.31 1.57
N GLY A 63 -7.06 -8.56 1.25
CA GLY A 63 -6.82 -9.18 -0.06
C GLY A 63 -7.57 -8.53 -1.24
N LYS A 64 -8.48 -7.59 -0.96
CA LYS A 64 -9.23 -6.77 -1.93
C LYS A 64 -8.83 -5.29 -1.92
N ALA A 65 -7.81 -4.93 -1.14
CA ALA A 65 -7.36 -3.54 -1.07
C ALA A 65 -6.84 -3.03 -2.43
N ASP A 66 -6.25 -3.90 -3.25
CA ASP A 66 -5.77 -3.55 -4.58
C ASP A 66 -6.91 -3.18 -5.55
N GLU A 67 -8.02 -3.91 -5.50
CA GLU A 67 -9.24 -3.62 -6.25
C GLU A 67 -9.83 -2.25 -5.84
N LEU A 68 -9.92 -1.98 -4.53
CA LEU A 68 -10.35 -0.68 -4.02
C LEU A 68 -9.43 0.46 -4.48
N MET A 69 -8.12 0.25 -4.42
CA MET A 69 -7.15 1.26 -4.82
C MET A 69 -7.17 1.55 -6.33
N PHE A 70 -7.43 0.53 -7.15
CA PHE A 70 -7.65 0.66 -8.59
C PHE A 70 -8.88 1.51 -8.89
N GLU A 71 -10.04 1.18 -8.30
CA GLU A 71 -11.29 1.93 -8.47
C GLU A 71 -11.17 3.40 -8.03
N ARG A 72 -10.35 3.67 -7.02
CA ARG A 72 -10.10 5.03 -6.52
C ARG A 72 -8.94 5.75 -7.21
N HIS A 73 -8.33 5.16 -8.24
CA HIS A 73 -7.21 5.75 -8.98
C HIS A 73 -6.01 6.13 -8.09
N THR A 74 -5.74 5.33 -7.05
CA THR A 74 -4.63 5.55 -6.10
C THR A 74 -3.39 4.69 -6.37
N ILE A 75 -3.44 3.89 -7.45
CA ILE A 75 -2.31 3.12 -7.99
C ILE A 75 -2.15 3.41 -9.48
N ALA A 76 -0.90 3.34 -9.94
CA ALA A 76 -0.58 3.43 -11.35
C ALA A 76 -1.19 2.25 -12.12
N THR A 77 -1.79 2.52 -13.27
CA THR A 77 -2.50 1.50 -14.05
C THR A 77 -1.84 1.18 -15.38
N ALA A 78 -0.97 2.06 -15.88
CA ALA A 78 -0.44 2.03 -17.24
C ALA A 78 -1.56 1.94 -18.31
N GLY A 79 -2.77 2.41 -17.99
CA GLY A 79 -3.97 2.27 -18.83
C GLY A 79 -4.54 0.85 -18.93
N LEU A 80 -4.05 -0.10 -18.13
CA LEU A 80 -4.46 -1.50 -18.17
C LEU A 80 -5.76 -1.74 -17.38
N PRO A 81 -6.62 -2.67 -17.82
CA PRO A 81 -7.71 -3.20 -17.01
C PRO A 81 -7.19 -3.88 -15.73
N PHE A 82 -7.97 -3.85 -14.64
CA PHE A 82 -7.55 -4.35 -13.33
C PHE A 82 -7.01 -5.79 -13.35
N VAL A 83 -7.68 -6.71 -14.06
CA VAL A 83 -7.27 -8.12 -14.13
C VAL A 83 -5.88 -8.26 -14.73
N GLU A 84 -5.60 -7.52 -15.81
CA GLU A 84 -4.31 -7.54 -16.47
C GLU A 84 -3.23 -6.85 -15.62
N LEU A 85 -3.57 -5.70 -15.02
CA LEU A 85 -2.69 -4.99 -14.08
C LEU A 85 -2.27 -5.91 -12.93
N LYS A 86 -3.21 -6.65 -12.32
CA LYS A 86 -2.97 -7.58 -11.22
C LYS A 86 -2.05 -8.73 -11.62
N GLN A 87 -2.25 -9.30 -12.81
CA GLN A 87 -1.37 -10.34 -13.35
C GLN A 87 0.05 -9.82 -13.58
N ARG A 88 0.22 -8.66 -14.23
CA ARG A 88 1.53 -8.06 -14.50
C ARG A 88 2.23 -7.54 -13.23
N SER A 89 1.46 -7.28 -12.19
CA SER A 89 1.95 -6.85 -10.87
C SER A 89 2.36 -8.02 -9.96
N LEU A 90 2.22 -9.28 -10.42
CA LEU A 90 2.62 -10.45 -9.65
C LEU A 90 4.15 -10.61 -9.62
N VAL A 91 4.76 -10.23 -8.51
CA VAL A 91 6.23 -10.27 -8.36
C VAL A 91 6.77 -11.59 -7.80
N ASN A 92 5.91 -12.54 -7.42
CA ASN A 92 6.37 -13.79 -6.79
C ASN A 92 7.40 -14.55 -7.64
N PRO A 93 7.25 -14.69 -8.98
CA PRO A 93 8.28 -15.30 -9.81
C PRO A 93 9.61 -14.53 -9.79
N ALA A 94 9.55 -13.20 -9.97
CA ALA A 94 10.74 -12.34 -9.94
C ALA A 94 11.44 -12.35 -8.57
N SER A 95 10.67 -12.38 -7.49
CA SER A 95 11.15 -12.49 -6.11
C SER A 95 11.89 -13.81 -5.88
N ARG A 96 11.31 -14.94 -6.30
CA ARG A 96 11.97 -16.25 -6.22
C ARG A 96 13.25 -16.32 -7.05
N ALA A 97 13.25 -15.72 -8.24
CA ALA A 97 14.43 -15.68 -9.10
C ALA A 97 15.54 -14.78 -8.54
N ALA A 98 15.19 -13.70 -7.85
CA ALA A 98 16.16 -12.79 -7.24
C ALA A 98 16.75 -13.35 -5.93
N ASN A 99 15.95 -14.04 -5.10
CA ASN A 99 16.37 -14.63 -3.83
C ASN A 99 17.21 -13.65 -2.96
N ASP A 100 18.46 -13.99 -2.65
CA ASP A 100 19.36 -13.19 -1.81
C ASP A 100 20.20 -12.17 -2.59
N ALA A 101 19.81 -11.84 -3.83
CA ALA A 101 20.53 -10.86 -4.63
C ALA A 101 20.58 -9.48 -3.93
N PHE A 102 21.75 -8.84 -3.92
CA PHE A 102 21.92 -7.51 -3.33
C PHE A 102 20.98 -6.46 -3.95
N ASP A 103 20.68 -6.59 -5.24
CA ASP A 103 19.78 -5.73 -6.01
C ASP A 103 18.33 -6.27 -6.07
N PHE A 104 17.92 -7.15 -5.14
CA PHE A 104 16.60 -7.77 -5.08
C PHE A 104 15.45 -6.78 -5.34
N SER A 105 15.47 -5.65 -4.64
CA SER A 105 14.42 -4.62 -4.74
C SER A 105 14.29 -4.02 -6.14
N ALA A 106 15.40 -3.84 -6.86
CA ALA A 106 15.38 -3.36 -8.23
C ALA A 106 14.83 -4.43 -9.17
N ARG A 107 15.28 -5.69 -9.01
CA ARG A 107 14.86 -6.82 -9.85
C ARG A 107 13.36 -7.07 -9.81
N ILE A 108 12.75 -7.07 -8.61
CA ILE A 108 11.30 -7.33 -8.48
C ILE A 108 10.43 -6.17 -9.02
N ARG A 109 11.01 -4.99 -9.25
CA ARG A 109 10.30 -3.80 -9.76
C ARG A 109 10.56 -3.52 -11.23
N ALA A 110 11.60 -4.11 -11.83
CA ALA A 110 12.05 -3.81 -13.18
C ALA A 110 10.96 -3.99 -14.28
N GLN A 111 10.01 -4.90 -14.07
CA GLN A 111 8.96 -5.22 -15.03
C GLN A 111 7.56 -4.73 -14.61
N LEU A 112 7.47 -3.92 -13.55
CA LEU A 112 6.17 -3.45 -13.08
C LEU A 112 5.55 -2.42 -14.04
N PRO A 113 4.23 -2.48 -14.25
CA PRO A 113 3.50 -1.39 -14.91
C PRO A 113 3.70 -0.08 -14.16
N THR A 114 4.04 0.98 -14.88
CA THR A 114 4.15 2.35 -14.34
C THR A 114 3.54 3.32 -15.33
N ASP A 115 2.93 4.38 -14.81
CA ASP A 115 2.50 5.49 -15.65
C ASP A 115 3.72 6.33 -16.04
N ALA A 116 3.71 6.88 -17.26
CA ALA A 116 4.84 7.63 -17.81
C ALA A 116 5.21 8.88 -16.99
N HIS A 117 4.24 9.45 -16.26
CA HIS A 117 4.42 10.65 -15.44
C HIS A 117 4.89 10.36 -14.00
N LEU A 118 5.02 9.08 -13.61
CA LEU A 118 5.53 8.66 -12.29
C LEU A 118 7.00 8.21 -12.34
N ARG A 119 7.68 8.39 -13.48
CA ARG A 119 9.10 8.06 -13.67
C ARG A 119 10.01 9.25 -13.34
#